data_AF-A0A0B2A7J5-F1
#
_entry.id   AF-A0A0B2A7J5-F1
#
_cell.length_a   1.000
_cell.length_b   1.000
_cell.length_c   1.000
_cell.angle_alpha   90.00
_cell.angle_beta   90.00
_cell.angle_gamma   90.00
#
_symmetry.space_group_name_H-M   'P 1'
#
loop_
_entity.id
_entity.type
_entity.pdbx_description
1 polymer ?
#
loop_
_entity_poly.entity_id
_entity_poly.type
_entity_poly.pdbx_seq_one_letter_code
_entity_poly.pdbx_strand_id
1 'polypeptide(L)' 'MTLADDSDTDAAPLRVEVLRGNPTDEELGALLAVVSTAYAEEAADALADDDRRPSAWSLSQRGLRRPFARERGWNNFPD' A
#
# COMPACT_ATOMS: atom_id res chain seq x y z
N MET A 1 -2.43 25.54 26.46
CA MET A 1 -3.61 24.69 26.32
C MET A 1 -3.52 24.10 24.92
N THR A 2 -2.95 22.89 24.82
CA THR A 2 -2.67 22.21 23.56
C THR A 2 -3.94 21.51 23.12
N LEU A 3 -4.43 21.84 21.92
CA LEU A 3 -5.57 21.18 21.29
C LEU A 3 -5.16 19.74 20.94
N ALA A 4 -5.95 18.78 21.41
CA ALA A 4 -5.82 17.40 20.99
C ALA A 4 -6.17 17.30 19.50
N ASP A 5 -5.33 16.55 18.79
CA ASP A 5 -5.49 16.16 17.40
C ASP A 5 -6.77 15.33 17.27
N ASP A 6 -7.83 15.90 16.67
CA ASP A 6 -9.14 15.26 16.47
C ASP A 6 -9.21 14.55 15.09
N SER A 7 -8.05 14.34 14.44
CA SER A 7 -7.92 13.80 13.09
C SER A 7 -8.22 12.30 13.00
N ASP A 8 -8.23 11.60 14.12
CA ASP A 8 -8.32 10.12 14.17
C ASP A 8 -9.77 9.61 14.27
N THR A 9 -10.75 10.52 14.35
CA THR A 9 -12.16 10.20 14.63
C THR A 9 -12.96 9.76 13.39
N ASP A 10 -12.44 9.95 12.16
CA ASP A 10 -13.17 9.65 10.91
C ASP A 10 -13.02 8.19 10.43
N ALA A 11 -12.19 7.39 11.12
CA ALA A 11 -12.13 5.95 10.90
C ALA A 11 -13.34 5.28 11.55
N ALA A 12 -14.20 4.62 10.75
CA ALA A 12 -15.35 3.91 11.28
C ALA A 12 -14.92 2.93 12.40
N PRO A 13 -15.60 2.92 13.56
CA PRO A 13 -15.16 2.12 14.70
C PRO A 13 -15.17 0.62 14.38
N LEU A 14 -14.10 -0.07 14.78
CA LEU A 14 -13.95 -1.51 14.60
C LEU A 14 -15.04 -2.25 15.40
N ARG A 15 -15.92 -2.99 14.71
CA ARG A 15 -17.03 -3.74 15.33
C ARG A 15 -16.71 -5.24 15.35
N VAL A 16 -16.78 -5.84 16.54
CA VAL A 16 -16.58 -7.28 16.75
C VAL A 16 -17.85 -7.87 17.35
N GLU A 17 -18.38 -8.93 16.74
CA GLU A 17 -19.56 -9.66 17.24
C GLU A 17 -19.18 -11.10 17.59
N VAL A 18 -19.44 -11.51 18.84
CA VAL A 18 -19.19 -12.87 19.32
C VAL A 18 -20.43 -13.72 19.09
N LEU A 19 -20.38 -14.61 18.10
CA LEU A 19 -21.52 -15.49 17.77
C LEU A 19 -21.61 -16.75 18.65
N ARG A 20 -20.51 -17.13 19.31
CA ARG A 20 -20.41 -18.31 20.17
C ARG A 20 -19.31 -18.14 21.21
N GLY A 21 -19.52 -18.72 22.40
CA GLY A 21 -18.56 -18.70 23.51
C GLY A 21 -18.83 -17.55 24.46
N ASN A 22 -17.95 -17.39 25.45
CA ASN A 22 -17.97 -16.27 26.40
C ASN A 22 -16.53 -15.85 26.69
N PRO A 23 -15.86 -15.16 25.73
CA PRO A 23 -14.51 -14.69 25.92
C PRO A 23 -14.46 -13.71 27.08
N THR A 24 -13.33 -13.71 27.76
CA THR A 24 -13.03 -12.73 28.81
C THR A 24 -12.69 -11.37 28.20
N ASP A 25 -12.78 -10.32 29.01
CA ASP A 25 -12.40 -8.96 28.60
C ASP A 25 -10.93 -8.88 28.17
N GLU A 26 -10.06 -9.67 28.81
CA GLU A 26 -8.63 -9.75 28.47
C GLU A 26 -8.40 -10.34 27.09
N GLU A 27 -9.12 -11.41 26.74
CA GLU A 27 -9.02 -12.04 25.41
C GLU A 27 -9.57 -11.12 24.31
N LEU A 28 -10.67 -10.40 24.58
CA LEU A 28 -11.20 -9.41 23.65
C LEU A 28 -10.22 -8.23 23.48
N GLY A 29 -9.61 -7.76 24.57
CA GLY A 29 -8.59 -6.72 24.54
C GLY A 29 -7.36 -7.13 23.72
N ALA A 30 -6.88 -8.37 23.92
CA ALA A 30 -5.77 -8.92 23.16
C ALA A 30 -6.09 -8.99 21.65
N LEU A 31 -7.29 -9.45 21.29
CA LEU A 31 -7.74 -9.52 19.89
C LEU A 31 -7.82 -8.12 19.26
N LEU A 32 -8.42 -7.15 19.96
CA LEU A 32 -8.52 -5.77 19.48
C LEU A 32 -7.14 -5.12 19.31
N ALA A 33 -6.21 -5.36 20.24
CA ALA A 33 -4.85 -4.84 20.14
C ALA A 33 -4.12 -5.36 18.90
N VAL A 34 -4.21 -6.67 18.62
CA VAL A 34 -3.60 -7.28 17.44
C VAL A 34 -4.21 -6.74 16.14
N VAL A 35 -5.54 -6.70 16.06
CA VAL A 35 -6.25 -6.28 14.85
C VAL A 35 -6.02 -4.79 14.58
N SER A 36 -6.13 -3.94 15.61
CA SER A 36 -5.87 -2.49 15.46
C SER A 36 -4.42 -2.21 15.03
N THR A 37 -3.44 -2.93 15.58
CA THR A 37 -2.04 -2.82 15.18
C THR A 37 -1.86 -3.16 13.71
N ALA A 38 -2.41 -4.29 13.24
CA ALA A 38 -2.33 -4.69 11.84
C ALA A 38 -2.99 -3.67 10.89
N TYR A 39 -4.14 -3.11 11.28
CA TYR A 39 -4.79 -2.04 10.51
C TYR A 39 -3.95 -0.76 10.47
N ALA A 40 -3.33 -0.37 11.58
CA ALA A 40 -2.48 0.82 11.64
C ALA A 40 -1.22 0.66 10.78
N GLU A 41 -0.58 -0.51 10.78
CA GLU A 41 0.57 -0.82 9.93
C GLU A 41 0.19 -0.74 8.44
N GLU A 42 -0.92 -1.37 8.03
CA GLU A 42 -1.38 -1.32 6.64
C GLU A 42 -1.76 0.11 6.20
N ALA A 43 -2.43 0.87 7.08
CA ALA A 43 -2.78 2.26 6.79
C ALA A 43 -1.53 3.14 6.65
N ALA A 44 -0.49 2.89 7.46
CA ALA A 44 0.78 3.59 7.36
C ALA A 44 1.53 3.24 6.06
N ASP A 45 1.56 1.97 5.66
CA ASP A 45 2.16 1.53 4.40
C ASP A 45 1.42 2.09 3.17
N ALA A 46 0.09 2.19 3.24
CA ALA A 46 -0.72 2.77 2.16
C ALA A 46 -0.53 4.30 2.04
N LEU A 47 -0.19 4.98 3.13
CA LEU A 47 0.11 6.42 3.16
C LEU A 47 1.59 6.74 2.93
N ALA A 48 2.47 5.74 2.96
CA ALA A 48 3.87 5.91 2.61
C ALA A 48 3.94 6.36 1.14
N ASP A 49 4.46 7.57 0.91
CA ASP A 49 4.77 8.03 -0.44
C ASP A 49 5.88 7.10 -0.95
N ASP A 50 5.50 6.14 -1.80
CA ASP A 50 6.45 5.36 -2.58
C ASP A 50 7.14 6.38 -3.47
N ASP A 51 8.29 6.91 -3.02
CA ASP A 51 9.19 7.80 -3.75
C ASP A 51 9.16 7.34 -5.20
N ARG A 52 8.34 7.97 -6.06
CA ARG A 52 7.85 7.32 -7.29
C ARG A 52 9.00 6.83 -8.13
N ARG A 53 9.41 5.58 -7.92
CA ARG A 53 10.55 5.04 -8.64
C ARG A 53 10.04 4.76 -10.03
N PRO A 54 10.74 5.23 -11.07
CA PRO A 54 10.33 4.92 -12.43
C PRO A 54 10.27 3.41 -12.58
N SER A 55 9.10 2.90 -12.97
CA SER A 55 8.87 1.46 -13.13
C SER A 55 9.87 0.85 -14.13
N ALA A 56 10.15 -0.45 -14.01
CA ALA A 56 10.99 -1.16 -14.96
C ALA A 56 10.54 -0.96 -16.42
N TRP A 57 9.22 -0.87 -16.64
CA TRP A 57 8.61 -0.51 -17.92
C TRP A 57 8.94 0.93 -18.36
N SER A 58 8.85 1.91 -17.46
CA SER A 58 9.24 3.30 -17.77
C SER A 58 10.73 3.43 -18.11
N LEU A 59 11.59 2.63 -17.49
CA LEU A 59 13.02 2.61 -17.75
C LEU A 59 13.35 1.95 -19.10
N SER A 60 12.70 0.83 -19.43
CA SER A 60 12.95 0.11 -20.69
C SER A 60 12.55 0.92 -21.93
N GLN A 61 11.52 1.75 -21.84
CA GLN A 61 11.09 2.64 -22.94
C GLN A 61 12.12 3.70 -23.33
N ARG A 62 13.11 4.04 -22.47
CA ARG A 62 14.12 5.06 -22.80
C ARG A 62 15.04 4.64 -23.95
N GLY A 63 15.36 3.34 -24.04
CA GLY A 63 16.14 2.79 -25.15
C GLY A 63 15.43 2.86 -26.50
N LEU A 64 14.10 2.99 -26.48
CA LEU A 64 13.22 3.01 -27.66
C LEU A 64 12.86 4.44 -28.13
N ARG A 65 13.37 5.49 -27.47
CA ARG A 65 13.04 6.89 -27.82
C ARG A 65 13.63 7.36 -29.14
N ARG A 66 14.56 6.61 -29.75
CA ARG A 66 14.86 6.82 -31.16
C ARG A 66 13.73 6.19 -31.97
N PRO A 67 13.05 6.95 -32.85
CA PRO A 67 12.11 6.39 -33.79
C PRO A 67 12.77 5.20 -34.49
N PHE A 68 12.08 4.05 -34.47
CA PHE A 68 12.52 2.89 -35.21
C PHE A 68 12.69 3.29 -36.68
N ALA A 69 13.92 3.17 -37.20
CA ALA A 69 14.22 3.52 -38.58
C ALA A 69 13.56 2.49 -39.50
N ARG A 70 12.29 2.74 -39.87
CA ARG A 70 11.47 1.84 -40.72
C ARG A 70 12.16 1.48 -42.03
N GLU A 71 13.06 2.36 -42.49
CA GLU A 71 13.89 2.17 -43.68
C GLU A 71 14.91 1.03 -43.55
N ARG A 72 15.24 0.58 -42.33
CA ARG A 72 16.19 -0.51 -42.07
C ARG A 72 15.55 -1.90 -41.95
N GLY A 73 14.24 -2.02 -42.09
CA GLY A 73 13.53 -3.30 -41.97
C GLY A 73 13.67 -3.97 -40.59
N TRP A 74 13.09 -5.16 -40.43
CA TRP A 74 13.05 -5.89 -39.15
C TRP A 74 14.24 -6.85 -38.92
N ASN A 75 15.20 -6.91 -39.84
CA ASN A 75 16.23 -7.98 -39.89
C ASN A 75 17.67 -7.51 -39.65
N ASN A 76 17.90 -6.41 -38.91
CA ASN A 76 19.26 -5.91 -38.64
C ASN A 76 19.65 -6.15 -37.17
N PHE A 77 20.16 -7.35 -36.87
CA PHE A 77 20.90 -7.64 -35.63
C PHE A 77 22.39 -7.82 -35.99
N PRO A 78 23.34 -7.19 -35.28
CA PRO A 78 24.77 -7.44 -35.49
C PRO A 78 25.17 -8.81 -34.93
N ASP A 79 26.04 -9.52 -35.64
CA ASP A 79 26.80 -10.68 -35.14
C ASP A 79 27.83 -10.27 -34.07
#